data_AF-A0A072V4V2-F1
#
_entry.id   AF-A0A072V4V2-F1
#
_cell.length_a   1.000
_cell.length_b   1.000
_cell.length_c   1.000
_cell.angle_alpha   90.00
_cell.angle_beta   90.00
_cell.angle_gamma   90.00
#
_symmetry.space_group_name_H-M   'P 1'
#
loop_
_entity.id
_entity.type
_entity.pdbx_description
1 polymer ?
#
loop_
_entity_poly.entity_id
_entity_poly.type
_entity_poly.pdbx_seq_one_letter_code
_entity_poly.pdbx_strand_id
1 'polypeptide(L)'
;MTLTKTYLVVLLIVTISMLFESTTNAIGIAIATKKPIRVRTPQARVWSMCKKLEDPSRAGICFKTILPKALTTPKFNIYKALEVETQAASVQINKTLAIITSLIPKYANNADVSGSLDCCKQQYEMMPDSITNAVAALAVRNAQEVNAQFSGILSYHTSCVDTFAESNDYPVAPFAADAKIVSDLATNCLDIAAAIMNRVKRTP
;
A
#
# COMPACT_ATOMS: atom_id res chain seq x y z
N MET A 1 5.98 60.79 -44.69
CA MET A 1 4.84 60.10 -44.04
C MET A 1 4.27 59.11 -45.04
N THR A 2 4.73 57.86 -44.94
CA THR A 2 4.48 56.75 -45.87
C THR A 2 3.61 55.72 -45.15
N LEU A 3 2.29 55.79 -45.34
CA LEU A 3 1.34 54.89 -44.67
C LEU A 3 0.18 54.52 -45.60
N THR A 4 0.46 53.91 -46.75
CA THR A 4 -0.60 53.44 -47.68
C THR A 4 -0.32 52.13 -48.41
N LYS A 5 0.84 51.47 -48.23
CA LYS A 5 1.18 50.27 -49.03
C LYS A 5 0.97 48.90 -48.36
N THR A 6 0.69 48.84 -47.06
CA THR A 6 0.67 47.55 -46.33
C THR A 6 -0.70 46.90 -46.23
N TYR A 7 -1.79 47.64 -46.43
CA TYR A 7 -3.16 47.12 -46.22
C TYR A 7 -3.78 46.41 -47.42
N LEU A 8 -3.24 46.59 -48.63
CA LEU A 8 -3.80 45.99 -49.84
C LEU A 8 -3.39 44.52 -50.05
N VAL A 9 -2.31 44.06 -49.42
CA VAL A 9 -1.81 42.67 -49.55
C VAL A 9 -2.51 41.72 -48.58
N VAL A 10 -3.01 42.22 -47.44
CA VAL A 10 -3.65 41.38 -46.42
C VAL A 10 -5.09 40.98 -46.81
N LEU A 11 -5.76 41.74 -47.68
CA LEU A 11 -7.13 41.48 -48.12
C LEU A 11 -7.25 40.43 -49.25
N LEU A 12 -6.15 40.03 -49.90
CA LEU A 12 -6.15 39.09 -51.02
C LEU A 12 -5.93 37.62 -50.62
N ILE A 13 -5.49 37.35 -49.39
CA ILE A 13 -5.19 35.97 -48.92
C ILE A 13 -6.43 35.31 -48.29
N VAL A 14 -7.46 36.09 -47.93
CA VAL A 14 -8.62 35.60 -47.18
C VAL A 14 -9.73 35.00 -48.07
N THR A 15 -9.67 35.14 -49.40
CA THR A 15 -10.80 34.77 -50.28
C THR A 15 -10.58 33.55 -51.19
N ILE A 16 -9.45 32.83 -51.14
CA ILE A 16 -9.16 31.73 -52.09
C ILE A 16 -9.29 30.31 -51.51
N SER A 17 -9.54 30.12 -50.21
CA SER A 17 -9.58 28.76 -49.63
C SER A 17 -10.98 28.15 -49.43
N MET A 18 -12.04 28.73 -50.00
CA MET A 18 -13.42 28.23 -49.85
C MET A 18 -13.96 27.40 -51.03
N LEU A 19 -13.11 26.81 -51.88
CA LEU A 19 -13.60 25.98 -53.00
C LEU A 19 -12.72 24.76 -53.24
N PHE A 20 -12.76 23.79 -52.33
CA PHE A 20 -12.51 22.38 -52.66
C PHE A 20 -13.39 21.48 -51.79
N GLU A 21 -14.64 21.30 -52.23
CA GLU A 21 -15.45 20.13 -51.86
C GLU A 21 -14.86 18.90 -52.56
N SER A 22 -14.02 18.16 -51.85
CA SER A 22 -13.65 16.80 -52.26
C SER A 22 -14.70 15.83 -51.71
N THR A 23 -15.73 15.55 -52.51
CA THR A 23 -16.62 14.40 -52.29
C THR A 23 -15.82 13.11 -52.47
N THR A 24 -15.27 12.59 -51.38
CA THR A 24 -14.74 11.22 -51.34
C THR A 24 -15.77 10.34 -50.67
N ASN A 25 -16.33 9.43 -51.46
CA ASN A 25 -17.10 8.29 -51.00
C ASN A 25 -16.25 7.47 -50.03
N ALA A 26 -16.39 7.75 -48.73
CA ALA A 26 -15.88 6.90 -47.69
C ALA A 26 -16.79 5.67 -47.60
N ILE A 27 -16.35 4.58 -48.23
CA ILE A 27 -16.73 3.23 -47.86
C ILE A 27 -16.43 3.12 -46.36
N GLY A 28 -17.50 3.12 -45.55
CA GLY A 28 -17.43 2.98 -44.10
C GLY A 28 -16.98 1.57 -43.74
N ILE A 29 -15.68 1.28 -43.85
CA ILE A 29 -15.07 0.20 -43.08
C ILE A 29 -15.07 0.68 -41.63
N ALA A 30 -16.00 0.16 -40.84
CA ALA A 30 -16.01 0.33 -39.39
C ALA A 30 -14.76 -0.37 -38.81
N ILE A 31 -13.61 0.30 -38.87
CA ILE A 31 -12.45 -0.08 -38.08
C ILE A 31 -12.84 0.23 -36.64
N ALA A 32 -13.14 -0.81 -35.87
CA ALA A 32 -13.35 -0.70 -34.42
C ALA A 32 -12.15 0.04 -33.81
N THR A 33 -12.32 1.32 -33.52
CA THR A 33 -11.32 2.13 -32.83
C THR A 33 -11.19 1.55 -31.43
N LYS A 34 -10.20 0.66 -31.23
CA LYS A 34 -9.86 0.15 -29.90
C LYS A 34 -9.67 1.36 -29.00
N LYS A 35 -10.55 1.49 -28.00
CA LYS A 35 -10.48 2.50 -26.95
C LYS A 35 -9.02 2.55 -26.45
N PRO A 36 -8.37 3.73 -26.39
CA PRO A 36 -6.97 3.81 -26.00
C PRO A 36 -6.79 3.17 -24.62
N ILE A 37 -5.94 2.15 -24.55
CA ILE A 37 -5.59 1.49 -23.29
C ILE A 37 -4.82 2.54 -22.46
N ARG A 38 -5.51 3.19 -21.52
CA ARG A 38 -4.84 4.05 -20.52
C ARG A 38 -4.00 3.17 -19.61
N VAL A 39 -2.72 3.03 -19.95
CA VAL A 39 -1.73 2.41 -19.08
C VAL A 39 -1.63 3.29 -17.83
N ARG A 40 -2.11 2.78 -16.69
CA ARG A 40 -1.98 3.48 -15.41
C ARG A 40 -0.51 3.53 -15.01
N THR A 41 -0.04 4.68 -14.54
CA THR A 41 1.28 4.82 -13.92
C THR A 41 1.41 3.87 -12.71
N PRO A 42 2.63 3.42 -12.35
CA PRO A 42 2.84 2.64 -11.13
C PRO A 42 2.23 3.31 -9.88
N GLN A 43 2.38 4.63 -9.76
CA GLN A 43 1.79 5.44 -8.69
C GLN A 43 0.27 5.27 -8.65
N ALA A 44 -0.41 5.45 -9.78
CA ALA A 44 -1.87 5.32 -9.84
C ALA A 44 -2.33 3.89 -9.52
N ARG A 45 -1.54 2.88 -9.91
CA ARG A 45 -1.82 1.46 -9.58
C ARG A 45 -1.70 1.20 -8.09
N VAL A 46 -0.59 1.58 -7.46
CA VAL A 46 -0.36 1.41 -6.01
C VAL A 46 -1.42 2.18 -5.22
N TRP A 47 -1.66 3.44 -5.56
CA TRP A 47 -2.69 4.24 -4.90
C TRP A 47 -4.08 3.60 -5.01
N SER A 48 -4.45 3.07 -6.18
CA SER A 48 -5.75 2.42 -6.37
C SER A 48 -5.95 1.15 -5.56
N MET A 49 -4.86 0.53 -5.12
CA MET A 49 -4.86 -0.63 -4.22
C MET A 49 -4.92 -0.17 -2.76
N CYS A 50 -4.03 0.73 -2.35
CA CYS A 50 -3.94 1.22 -0.96
C CYS A 50 -5.17 2.02 -0.50
N LYS A 51 -5.88 2.71 -1.39
CA LYS A 51 -7.11 3.43 -1.02
C LYS A 51 -8.33 2.54 -0.80
N LYS A 52 -8.21 1.24 -1.10
CA LYS A 52 -9.28 0.23 -0.95
C LYS A 52 -9.08 -0.65 0.28
N LEU A 53 -8.04 -0.38 1.07
CA LEU A 53 -7.88 -0.96 2.39
C LEU A 53 -9.07 -0.56 3.27
N GLU A 54 -9.37 -1.37 4.28
CA GLU A 54 -10.56 -1.18 5.10
C GLU A 54 -10.56 0.16 5.84
N ASP A 55 -9.39 0.59 6.31
CA ASP A 55 -9.19 1.90 6.92
C ASP A 55 -8.39 2.84 5.99
N PRO A 56 -9.00 3.95 5.51
CA PRO A 56 -8.34 4.95 4.68
C PRO A 56 -7.12 5.63 5.33
N SER A 57 -7.07 5.68 6.67
CA SER A 57 -5.97 6.34 7.40
C SER A 57 -4.61 5.67 7.13
N ARG A 58 -4.63 4.35 6.85
CA ARG A 58 -3.45 3.53 6.55
C ARG A 58 -3.01 3.57 5.09
N ALA A 59 -3.81 4.18 4.21
CA ALA A 59 -3.50 4.23 2.77
C ALA A 59 -2.15 4.93 2.50
N GLY A 60 -1.78 5.92 3.31
CA GLY A 60 -0.50 6.61 3.22
C GLY A 60 0.69 5.69 3.54
N ILE A 61 0.58 4.87 4.59
CA ILE A 61 1.60 3.88 4.96
C ILE A 61 1.75 2.84 3.85
N CYS A 62 0.64 2.25 3.41
CA CYS A 62 0.64 1.29 2.29
C CYS A 62 1.31 1.86 1.04
N PHE A 63 0.94 3.10 0.67
CA PHE A 63 1.48 3.73 -0.51
C PHE A 63 2.99 3.98 -0.39
N LYS A 64 3.44 4.51 0.75
CA LYS A 64 4.85 4.80 1.03
C LYS A 64 5.70 3.53 1.03
N THR A 65 5.19 2.44 1.59
CA THR A 65 5.87 1.16 1.68
C THR A 65 6.01 0.50 0.30
N ILE A 66 4.93 0.47 -0.48
CA ILE A 66 4.87 -0.30 -1.73
C ILE A 66 5.47 0.45 -2.92
N LEU A 67 5.28 1.77 -3.00
CA LEU A 67 5.63 2.56 -4.18
C LEU A 67 7.10 2.41 -4.62
N PRO A 68 8.12 2.50 -3.73
CA PRO A 68 9.52 2.40 -4.14
C PRO A 68 9.83 1.11 -4.90
N LYS A 69 9.25 -0.01 -4.47
CA LYS A 69 9.43 -1.30 -5.15
C LYS A 69 8.64 -1.37 -6.46
N ALA A 70 7.45 -0.79 -6.50
CA ALA A 70 6.62 -0.75 -7.70
C ALA A 70 7.24 0.06 -8.86
N LEU A 71 8.07 1.06 -8.55
CA LEU A 71 8.78 1.86 -9.56
C LEU A 71 9.94 1.11 -10.21
N THR A 72 10.57 0.21 -9.47
CA THR A 72 11.81 -0.48 -9.89
C THR A 72 11.58 -1.91 -10.36
N THR A 73 10.40 -2.47 -10.13
CA THR A 73 10.10 -3.88 -10.44
C THR A 73 9.22 -3.99 -11.68
N PRO A 74 9.73 -4.58 -12.78
CA PRO A 74 8.90 -4.93 -13.93
C PRO A 74 7.75 -5.86 -13.50
N LYS A 75 6.56 -5.67 -14.08
CA LYS A 75 5.38 -6.50 -13.82
C LYS A 75 4.97 -6.59 -12.33
N PHE A 76 5.12 -5.48 -11.60
CA PHE A 76 4.65 -5.38 -10.21
C PHE A 76 3.15 -5.74 -10.10
N ASN A 77 2.84 -6.70 -9.23
CA ASN A 77 1.49 -7.25 -9.04
C ASN A 77 1.12 -7.28 -7.55
N ILE A 78 -0.11 -7.70 -7.24
CA ILE A 78 -0.65 -7.70 -5.88
C ILE A 78 0.06 -8.67 -4.92
N TYR A 79 0.64 -9.77 -5.41
CA TYR A 79 1.46 -10.66 -4.57
C TYR A 79 2.79 -10.01 -4.22
N LYS A 80 3.41 -9.29 -5.17
CA LYS A 80 4.63 -8.53 -4.90
C LYS A 80 4.37 -7.35 -3.96
N ALA A 81 3.18 -6.76 -4.02
CA ALA A 81 2.73 -5.78 -3.03
C ALA A 81 2.64 -6.37 -1.62
N LEU A 82 2.00 -7.52 -1.48
CA LEU A 82 1.88 -8.24 -0.21
C LEU A 82 3.27 -8.63 0.34
N GLU A 83 4.17 -9.12 -0.50
CA GLU A 83 5.55 -9.43 -0.11
C GLU A 83 6.31 -8.22 0.44
N VAL A 84 6.14 -7.04 -0.19
CA VAL A 84 6.79 -5.80 0.27
C VAL A 84 6.24 -5.34 1.61
N GLU A 85 4.92 -5.39 1.81
CA GLU A 85 4.30 -5.10 3.11
C GLU A 85 4.73 -6.11 4.18
N THR A 86 4.80 -7.41 3.85
CA THR A 86 5.30 -8.45 4.77
C THR A 86 6.73 -8.17 5.22
N GLN A 87 7.60 -7.76 4.31
CA GLN A 87 8.98 -7.39 4.63
C GLN A 87 9.03 -6.14 5.52
N ALA A 88 8.21 -5.12 5.23
CA ALA A 88 8.14 -3.93 6.07
C ALA A 88 7.63 -4.25 7.48
N ALA A 89 6.60 -5.10 7.60
CA ALA A 89 6.09 -5.58 8.88
C ALA A 89 7.19 -6.31 9.67
N SER A 90 7.93 -7.22 9.02
CA SER A 90 9.06 -7.93 9.64
C SER A 90 10.11 -6.97 10.22
N VAL A 91 10.51 -5.97 9.45
CA VAL A 91 11.49 -4.95 9.90
C VAL A 91 10.95 -4.19 11.10
N GLN A 92 9.69 -3.75 11.07
CA GLN A 92 9.10 -2.98 12.15
C GLN A 92 8.86 -3.82 13.42
N ILE A 93 8.48 -5.09 13.29
CA ILE A 93 8.34 -6.03 14.41
C ILE A 93 9.68 -6.19 15.13
N ASN A 94 10.75 -6.49 14.39
CA ASN A 94 12.09 -6.64 14.97
C ASN A 94 12.58 -5.35 15.63
N LYS A 95 12.33 -4.20 15.00
CA LYS A 95 12.64 -2.89 15.59
C LYS A 95 11.89 -2.69 16.92
N THR A 96 10.59 -3.00 16.94
CA THR A 96 9.75 -2.81 18.13
C THR A 96 10.16 -3.76 19.25
N LEU A 97 10.48 -5.02 18.94
CA LEU A 97 11.00 -5.98 19.91
C LEU A 97 12.32 -5.51 20.54
N ALA A 98 13.23 -4.96 19.73
CA ALA A 98 14.47 -4.37 20.24
C ALA A 98 14.20 -3.18 21.18
N ILE A 99 13.24 -2.32 20.84
CA ILE A 99 12.81 -1.20 21.69
C ILE A 99 12.25 -1.73 23.02
N ILE A 100 11.30 -2.67 22.98
CA ILE A 100 10.71 -3.29 24.18
C ILE A 100 11.82 -3.86 25.07
N THR A 101 12.73 -4.64 24.49
CA THR A 101 13.86 -5.26 25.22
C THR A 101 14.76 -4.21 25.88
N SER A 102 15.00 -3.08 25.22
CA SER A 102 15.80 -1.98 25.76
C SER A 102 15.11 -1.19 26.88
N LEU A 103 13.78 -1.26 26.97
CA LEU A 103 12.98 -0.55 27.96
C LEU A 103 12.91 -1.33 29.28
N ILE A 104 12.93 -2.67 29.26
CA ILE A 104 12.86 -3.53 30.46
C ILE A 104 13.81 -3.06 31.57
N PRO A 105 15.14 -2.93 31.36
CA PRO A 105 16.04 -2.50 32.43
C PRO A 105 15.80 -1.05 32.88
N LYS A 106 15.22 -0.19 32.03
CA LYS A 106 14.91 1.22 32.40
C LYS A 106 13.74 1.32 33.36
N TYR A 107 12.83 0.36 33.32
CA TYR A 107 11.64 0.30 34.17
C TYR A 107 11.74 -0.78 35.24
N ALA A 108 12.93 -1.31 35.53
CA ALA A 108 13.13 -2.39 36.52
C ALA A 108 12.60 -2.05 37.94
N ASN A 109 12.52 -0.75 38.28
CA ASN A 109 11.99 -0.29 39.57
C ASN A 109 10.46 -0.06 39.56
N ASN A 110 9.79 -0.26 38.43
CA ASN A 110 8.34 -0.18 38.28
C ASN A 110 7.82 -1.56 37.86
N ALA A 111 7.29 -2.31 38.83
CA ALA A 111 6.88 -3.70 38.63
C ALA A 111 5.79 -3.86 37.56
N ASP A 112 4.80 -2.95 37.53
CA ASP A 112 3.67 -3.02 36.59
C ASP A 112 4.14 -2.78 35.15
N VAL A 113 4.98 -1.77 34.94
CA VAL A 113 5.54 -1.46 33.61
C VAL A 113 6.51 -2.55 33.18
N SER A 114 7.38 -3.03 34.08
CA SER A 114 8.32 -4.10 33.77
C SER A 114 7.60 -5.40 33.40
N GLY A 115 6.57 -5.79 34.15
CA GLY A 115 5.76 -6.97 33.86
C GLY A 115 5.03 -6.88 32.51
N SER A 116 4.47 -5.70 32.20
CA SER A 116 3.83 -5.44 30.90
C SER A 116 4.84 -5.49 29.75
N LEU A 117 6.05 -4.94 29.95
CA LEU A 117 7.14 -5.02 28.98
C LEU A 117 7.60 -6.47 28.75
N ASP A 118 7.71 -7.27 29.80
CA ASP A 118 8.07 -8.70 29.69
C ASP A 118 7.00 -9.50 28.94
N CYS A 119 5.71 -9.25 29.23
CA CYS A 119 4.62 -9.86 28.48
C CYS A 119 4.68 -9.46 26.99
N CYS A 120 4.82 -8.16 26.71
CA CYS A 120 4.96 -7.65 25.36
C CYS A 120 6.14 -8.25 24.62
N LYS A 121 7.29 -8.43 25.29
CA LYS A 121 8.47 -9.08 24.72
C LYS A 121 8.12 -10.50 24.27
N GLN A 122 7.49 -11.30 25.14
CA GLN A 122 7.07 -12.66 24.80
C GLN A 122 6.13 -12.69 23.60
N GLN A 123 5.14 -11.80 23.54
CA GLN A 123 4.21 -11.72 22.40
C GLN A 123 4.94 -11.34 21.10
N TYR A 124 5.84 -10.35 21.16
CA TYR A 124 6.61 -9.92 19.98
C TYR A 124 7.64 -10.95 19.53
N GLU A 125 8.17 -11.78 20.42
CA GLU A 125 9.06 -12.90 20.09
C GLU A 125 8.35 -14.01 19.28
N MET A 126 7.01 -14.12 19.36
CA MET A 126 6.22 -15.07 18.56
C MET A 126 5.99 -14.62 17.12
N MET A 127 6.02 -13.31 16.85
CA MET A 127 5.66 -12.75 15.54
C MET A 127 6.62 -13.10 14.39
N PRO A 128 7.97 -13.18 14.59
CA PRO A 128 8.91 -13.58 13.54
C PRO A 128 8.63 -14.94 12.92
N ASP A 129 8.14 -15.91 13.69
CA ASP A 129 7.76 -17.23 13.18
C ASP A 129 6.53 -17.13 12.28
N SER A 130 5.52 -16.35 12.68
CA SER A 130 4.36 -16.06 11.81
C SER A 130 4.75 -15.34 10.52
N ILE A 131 5.71 -14.41 10.58
CA ILE A 131 6.28 -13.77 9.38
C ILE A 131 6.95 -14.80 8.48
N THR A 132 7.75 -15.72 9.05
CA THR A 132 8.43 -16.78 8.29
C THR A 132 7.43 -17.67 7.57
N ASN A 133 6.36 -18.08 8.26
CA ASN A 133 5.27 -18.86 7.68
C ASN A 133 4.51 -18.08 6.59
N ALA A 134 4.27 -16.79 6.80
CA ALA A 134 3.65 -15.93 5.78
C ALA A 134 4.52 -15.79 4.52
N VAL A 135 5.84 -15.70 4.66
CA VAL A 135 6.79 -15.67 3.54
C VAL A 135 6.77 -17.01 2.78
N ALA A 136 6.75 -18.13 3.48
CA ALA A 136 6.62 -19.46 2.85
C ALA A 136 5.29 -19.58 2.08
N ALA A 137 4.18 -19.13 2.67
CA ALA A 137 2.87 -19.11 2.01
C ALA A 137 2.85 -18.20 0.77
N LEU A 138 3.52 -17.06 0.80
CA LEU A 138 3.67 -16.16 -0.34
C LEU A 138 4.40 -16.83 -1.52
N ALA A 139 5.42 -17.64 -1.25
CA ALA A 139 6.18 -18.35 -2.29
C ALA A 139 5.29 -19.29 -3.11
N VAL A 140 4.27 -19.88 -2.48
CA VAL A 140 3.26 -20.75 -3.13
C VAL A 140 1.93 -20.03 -3.40
N ARG A 141 1.89 -18.70 -3.30
CA ARG A 141 0.71 -17.85 -3.55
C ARG A 141 -0.52 -18.16 -2.70
N ASN A 142 -0.33 -18.75 -1.52
CA ASN A 142 -1.40 -19.08 -0.59
C ASN A 142 -1.80 -17.85 0.25
N ALA A 143 -2.66 -16.99 -0.31
CA ALA A 143 -3.10 -15.78 0.38
C ALA A 143 -3.97 -16.05 1.62
N GLN A 144 -4.62 -17.22 1.70
CA GLN A 144 -5.39 -17.61 2.88
C GLN A 144 -4.46 -17.86 4.08
N GLU A 145 -3.37 -18.59 3.86
CA GLU A 145 -2.37 -18.82 4.90
C GLU A 145 -1.68 -17.53 5.32
N VAL A 146 -1.34 -16.64 4.36
CA VAL A 146 -0.80 -15.32 4.71
C VAL A 146 -1.78 -14.54 5.59
N ASN A 147 -3.07 -14.56 5.27
CA ASN A 147 -4.10 -13.90 6.06
C ASN A 147 -4.21 -14.50 7.49
N ALA A 148 -4.14 -15.83 7.63
CA ALA A 148 -4.14 -16.49 8.93
C ALA A 148 -2.92 -16.07 9.78
N GLN A 149 -1.72 -16.07 9.21
CA GLN A 149 -0.50 -15.68 9.92
C GLN A 149 -0.52 -14.22 10.38
N PHE A 150 -1.01 -13.29 9.56
CA PHE A 150 -1.14 -11.89 9.97
C PHE A 150 -2.26 -11.64 10.98
N SER A 151 -3.29 -12.50 11.00
CA SER A 151 -4.31 -12.47 12.06
C SER A 151 -3.69 -12.87 13.41
N GLY A 152 -2.81 -13.87 13.41
CA GLY A 152 -2.00 -14.25 14.58
C GLY A 152 -1.10 -13.11 15.07
N ILE A 153 -0.39 -12.45 14.15
CA ILE A 153 0.47 -11.28 14.48
C ILE A 153 -0.35 -10.17 15.17
N LEU A 154 -1.54 -9.86 14.67
CA LEU A 154 -2.41 -8.86 15.31
C LEU A 154 -2.93 -9.32 16.67
N SER A 155 -3.19 -10.62 16.85
CA SER A 155 -3.54 -11.17 18.17
C SER A 155 -2.41 -10.97 19.17
N TYR A 156 -1.16 -11.33 18.82
CA TYR A 156 0.00 -11.11 19.69
C TYR A 156 0.21 -9.62 20.01
N HIS A 157 0.04 -8.76 19.01
CA HIS A 157 0.15 -7.31 19.19
C HIS A 157 -0.91 -6.80 20.16
N THR A 158 -2.17 -7.22 19.98
CA THR A 158 -3.29 -6.81 20.82
C THR A 158 -3.08 -7.26 22.26
N SER A 159 -2.70 -8.53 22.48
CA SER A 159 -2.36 -9.05 23.81
C SER A 159 -1.30 -8.21 24.50
N CYS A 160 -0.27 -7.76 23.78
CA CYS A 160 0.74 -6.84 24.33
C CYS A 160 0.14 -5.48 24.71
N VAL A 161 -0.61 -4.84 23.82
CA VAL A 161 -1.18 -3.51 24.09
C VAL A 161 -2.19 -3.55 25.24
N ASP A 162 -2.96 -4.63 25.34
CA ASP A 162 -3.97 -4.84 26.39
C ASP A 162 -3.32 -4.90 27.79
N THR A 163 -2.12 -5.48 27.92
CA THR A 163 -1.41 -5.47 29.22
C THR A 163 -1.16 -4.07 29.77
N PHE A 164 -0.89 -3.11 28.88
CA PHE A 164 -0.75 -1.70 29.27
C PHE A 164 -2.11 -1.07 29.52
N ALA A 165 -3.12 -1.35 28.69
CA ALA A 165 -4.46 -0.78 28.86
C ALA A 165 -5.14 -1.20 30.18
N GLU A 166 -4.80 -2.38 30.70
CA GLU A 166 -5.25 -2.87 32.00
C GLU A 166 -4.49 -2.26 33.20
N SER A 167 -3.39 -1.53 32.95
CA SER A 167 -2.64 -0.80 33.98
C SER A 167 -3.29 0.54 34.30
N ASN A 168 -3.64 0.76 35.57
CA ASN A 168 -4.19 2.04 36.02
C ASN A 168 -3.17 3.18 35.97
N ASP A 169 -1.90 2.88 36.25
CA ASP A 169 -0.85 3.89 36.38
C ASP A 169 -0.12 4.15 35.04
N TYR A 170 -0.17 3.19 34.10
CA TYR A 170 0.52 3.26 32.81
C TYR A 170 -0.33 2.74 31.64
N PRO A 171 -1.46 3.40 31.31
CA PRO A 171 -2.39 2.95 30.27
C PRO A 171 -1.83 3.01 28.84
N VAL A 172 -0.66 3.63 28.65
CA VAL A 172 -0.04 3.82 27.33
C VAL A 172 1.37 3.25 27.34
N ALA A 173 1.60 2.29 26.44
CA ALA A 173 2.90 1.69 26.26
C ALA A 173 3.97 2.74 25.84
N PRO A 174 5.17 2.74 26.42
CA PRO A 174 6.26 3.67 26.07
C PRO A 174 6.79 3.52 24.63
N PHE A 175 6.29 2.53 23.88
CA PHE A 175 6.60 2.24 22.48
C PHE A 175 5.34 2.23 21.60
N ALA A 176 4.24 2.86 22.05
CA ALA A 176 2.94 2.84 21.35
C ALA A 176 3.01 3.32 19.89
N ALA A 177 3.89 4.27 19.57
CA ALA A 177 4.07 4.72 18.19
C ALA A 177 4.62 3.61 17.27
N ASP A 178 5.63 2.87 17.72
CA ASP A 178 6.19 1.73 16.98
C ASP A 178 5.22 0.56 16.92
N ALA A 179 4.49 0.32 18.02
CA ALA A 179 3.43 -0.69 18.08
C ALA A 179 2.32 -0.39 17.06
N LYS A 180 1.90 0.87 16.94
CA LYS A 180 0.91 1.29 15.94
C LYS A 180 1.37 1.00 14.53
N ILE A 181 2.64 1.26 14.19
CA ILE A 181 3.16 0.98 12.85
C ILE A 181 3.14 -0.53 12.57
N VAL A 182 3.44 -1.38 13.57
CA VAL A 182 3.28 -2.85 13.42
C VAL A 182 1.84 -3.22 13.09
N SER A 183 0.87 -2.69 13.85
CA SER A 183 -0.55 -2.94 13.61
C SER A 183 -1.00 -2.45 12.22
N ASP A 184 -0.60 -1.25 11.82
CA ASP A 184 -0.94 -0.69 10.52
C ASP A 184 -0.40 -1.54 9.35
N LEU A 185 0.86 -1.97 9.43
CA LEU A 185 1.50 -2.83 8.42
C LEU A 185 0.87 -4.24 8.39
N ALA A 186 0.64 -4.85 9.55
CA ALA A 186 0.01 -6.16 9.65
C ALA A 186 -1.42 -6.15 9.09
N THR A 187 -2.18 -5.09 9.36
CA THR A 187 -3.54 -4.92 8.82
C THR A 187 -3.52 -4.65 7.32
N ASN A 188 -2.52 -3.91 6.80
CA ASN A 188 -2.34 -3.78 5.34
C ASN A 188 -2.14 -5.15 4.68
N CYS A 189 -1.33 -6.02 5.29
CA CYS A 189 -1.13 -7.39 4.80
C CYS A 189 -2.43 -8.19 4.78
N LEU A 190 -3.25 -8.10 5.84
CA LEU A 190 -4.57 -8.75 5.87
C LEU A 190 -5.48 -8.28 4.74
N ASP A 191 -5.60 -6.97 4.57
CA ASP A 191 -6.47 -6.35 3.56
C ASP A 191 -6.04 -6.74 2.14
N ILE A 192 -4.73 -6.73 1.87
CA ILE A 192 -4.19 -7.13 0.57
C ILE A 192 -4.42 -8.63 0.34
N ALA A 193 -4.16 -9.48 1.33
CA ALA A 193 -4.44 -10.92 1.25
C ALA A 193 -5.92 -11.19 0.99
N ALA A 194 -6.82 -10.50 1.71
CA ALA A 194 -8.27 -10.57 1.50
C ALA A 194 -8.68 -10.12 0.10
N ALA A 195 -8.08 -9.05 -0.41
CA ALA A 195 -8.31 -8.59 -1.78
C ALA A 195 -7.85 -9.62 -2.83
N ILE A 196 -6.83 -10.43 -2.56
CA ILE A 196 -6.42 -11.55 -3.43
C ILE A 196 -7.46 -12.67 -3.35
N MET A 197 -7.80 -13.14 -2.14
CA MET A 197 -8.78 -14.21 -1.94
C MET A 197 -10.12 -13.90 -2.61
N ASN A 198 -10.61 -12.67 -2.47
CA ASN A 198 -11.87 -12.22 -3.05
C ASN A 198 -11.83 -12.12 -4.58
N ARG A 199 -10.65 -12.04 -5.21
CA ARG A 199 -10.52 -12.14 -6.67
C ARG A 199 -10.60 -13.59 -7.13
N VAL A 200 -9.97 -14.51 -6.40
CA VAL A 200 -10.00 -15.96 -6.70
C VAL A 200 -11.42 -16.51 -6.57
N LYS A 201 -12.18 -16.09 -5.54
CA LYS A 201 -13.59 -16.49 -5.36
C LYS A 201 -14.53 -16.00 -6.46
N ARG A 202 -14.12 -15.02 -7.27
CA ARG A 202 -14.95 -14.42 -8.34
C ARG A 202 -14.67 -15.00 -9.73
N THR A 203 -13.69 -15.89 -9.86
CA THR A 203 -13.50 -16.68 -11.08
C THR A 203 -14.47 -17.87 -11.05
N PRO A 204 -15.40 -17.97 -12.02
CA PRO A 204 -16.37 -19.07 -12.10
C PRO A 204 -15.70 -20.43 -12.36
#